data_AF-A0A640UMQ0-F1
#
_entry.id   AF-A0A640UMQ0-F1
#
_cell.length_a   1.000
_cell.length_b   1.000
_cell.length_c   1.000
_cell.angle_alpha   90.00
_cell.angle_beta   90.00
_cell.angle_gamma   90.00
#
_symmetry.space_group_name_H-M   'P 1'
#
loop_
_entity.id
_entity.type
_entity.pdbx_description
1 polymer ?
#
loop_
_entity_poly.entity_id
_entity_poly.type
_entity_poly.pdbx_seq_one_letter_code
_entity_poly.pdbx_strand_id
1 'polypeptide(L)'
;MLEPPPPATWRITLPRGATAVPIARAMVRTAMQDLRMTADRTTAQLLTAELVTNVLKHTCGAAPIELVVEQRSAGCRIEVHDDDPVLVEGLGDPLPLGDPGDGGDEDDRRAGPDPDAYADDSRATDDTAAADDTEAPAPDPACADRDGRGLVLIRSLSAASGCRPTPRGKAVWFTLPELRRPRRR
;
A
#
# COMPACT_ATOMS: atom_id res chain seq x y z
N MET A 1 -24.02 -6.82 -30.89
CA MET A 1 -22.71 -6.76 -30.19
C MET A 1 -22.83 -7.69 -29.00
N LEU A 2 -22.02 -8.76 -28.93
CA LEU A 2 -21.95 -9.59 -27.72
C LEU A 2 -21.07 -8.88 -26.70
N GLU A 3 -21.58 -8.67 -25.49
CA GLU A 3 -20.78 -8.31 -24.32
C GLU A 3 -19.66 -9.36 -24.15
N PRO A 4 -18.38 -8.97 -23.93
CA PRO A 4 -17.34 -9.95 -23.66
C PRO A 4 -17.70 -10.79 -22.43
N PRO A 5 -17.38 -12.10 -22.42
CA PRO A 5 -17.62 -12.93 -21.26
C PRO A 5 -16.90 -12.35 -20.04
N PRO A 6 -17.50 -12.43 -18.85
CA PRO A 6 -16.87 -11.91 -17.64
C PRO A 6 -15.52 -12.59 -17.43
N PRO A 7 -14.53 -11.84 -16.90
CA PRO A 7 -13.19 -12.37 -16.66
C PRO A 7 -13.23 -13.56 -15.69
N ALA A 8 -12.48 -14.61 -16.01
CA ALA A 8 -12.37 -15.78 -15.14
C ALA A 8 -11.78 -15.37 -13.79
N THR A 9 -12.50 -15.64 -12.71
CA THR A 9 -12.18 -15.17 -11.36
C THR A 9 -12.06 -16.34 -10.41
N TRP A 10 -11.02 -16.31 -9.56
CA TRP A 10 -10.77 -17.26 -8.49
C TRP A 10 -10.75 -16.51 -7.15
N ARG A 11 -11.36 -17.08 -6.11
CA ARG A 11 -11.48 -16.43 -4.78
C ARG A 11 -11.25 -17.43 -3.66
N ILE A 12 -10.61 -16.99 -2.58
CA ILE A 12 -10.49 -17.76 -1.35
C ILE A 12 -10.47 -16.86 -0.13
N THR A 13 -11.03 -17.34 0.96
CA THR A 13 -10.91 -16.71 2.29
C THR A 13 -9.63 -17.17 2.95
N LEU A 14 -8.89 -16.21 3.52
CA LEU A 14 -7.65 -16.46 4.25
C LEU A 14 -7.85 -16.11 5.73
N PRO A 15 -7.24 -16.88 6.66
CA PRO A 15 -7.22 -16.49 8.05
C PRO A 15 -6.52 -15.13 8.19
N ARG A 16 -6.95 -14.34 9.17
CA ARG A 16 -6.26 -13.11 9.53
C ARG A 16 -5.14 -13.45 10.52
N GLY A 17 -3.88 -13.22 10.14
CA GLY A 17 -2.72 -13.48 11.00
C GLY A 17 -1.50 -13.96 10.23
N ALA A 18 -0.45 -14.35 10.97
CA ALA A 18 0.87 -14.68 10.40
C ALA A 18 0.85 -15.81 9.35
N THR A 19 -0.15 -16.70 9.41
CA THR A 19 -0.32 -17.79 8.44
C THR A 19 -0.90 -17.33 7.09
N ALA A 20 -1.49 -16.13 7.01
CA ALA A 20 -2.13 -15.65 5.79
C ALA A 20 -1.15 -15.51 4.62
N VAL A 21 0.04 -14.94 4.87
CA VAL A 21 1.05 -14.67 3.84
C VAL A 21 1.52 -15.95 3.12
N PRO A 22 2.00 -17.00 3.83
CA PRO A 22 2.41 -18.22 3.15
C PRO A 22 1.24 -18.93 2.43
N ILE A 23 0.03 -18.90 3.01
CA ILE A 23 -1.16 -19.45 2.35
C ILE A 23 -1.48 -18.67 1.08
N ALA A 24 -1.49 -17.33 1.13
CA ALA A 24 -1.76 -16.46 -0.03
C ALA A 24 -0.80 -16.74 -1.19
N ARG A 25 0.51 -16.83 -0.91
CA ARG A 25 1.52 -17.17 -1.92
C ARG A 25 1.25 -18.53 -2.58
N ALA A 26 0.91 -19.54 -1.79
CA ALA A 26 0.58 -20.86 -2.29
C ALA A 26 -0.71 -20.83 -3.14
N MET A 27 -1.71 -20.06 -2.72
CA MET A 27 -2.98 -19.96 -3.42
C MET A 27 -2.87 -19.18 -4.74
N VAL A 28 -2.09 -18.10 -4.80
CA VAL A 28 -1.81 -17.40 -6.06
C VAL A 28 -1.11 -18.31 -7.06
N ARG A 29 -0.17 -19.14 -6.59
CA ARG A 29 0.47 -20.15 -7.45
C ARG A 29 -0.57 -21.07 -8.11
N THR A 30 -1.48 -21.60 -7.30
CA THR A 30 -2.53 -22.52 -7.75
C THR A 30 -3.52 -21.82 -8.67
N ALA A 31 -4.03 -20.65 -8.29
CA ALA A 31 -4.98 -19.87 -9.08
C ALA A 31 -4.42 -19.52 -10.48
N MET A 32 -3.15 -19.10 -10.57
CA MET A 32 -2.53 -18.82 -11.87
C MET A 32 -2.32 -20.07 -12.72
N GLN A 33 -2.15 -21.25 -12.11
CA GLN A 33 -2.08 -22.52 -12.82
C GLN A 33 -3.46 -22.93 -13.35
N ASP A 34 -4.48 -22.88 -12.50
CA ASP A 34 -5.86 -23.28 -12.82
C ASP A 34 -6.47 -22.38 -13.90
N LEU A 35 -6.26 -21.06 -13.79
CA LEU A 35 -6.71 -20.07 -14.77
C LEU A 35 -5.79 -19.97 -15.99
N ARG A 36 -4.70 -20.77 -16.05
CA ARG A 36 -3.72 -20.80 -17.15
C ARG A 36 -3.16 -19.42 -17.51
N MET A 37 -2.91 -18.59 -16.50
CA MET A 37 -2.38 -17.24 -16.66
C MET A 37 -0.92 -17.25 -17.10
N THR A 38 -0.54 -16.32 -17.97
CA THR A 38 0.81 -16.18 -18.52
C THR A 38 1.63 -15.08 -17.85
N ALA A 39 1.08 -14.33 -16.90
CA ALA A 39 1.82 -13.35 -16.10
C ALA A 39 2.93 -14.03 -15.27
N ASP A 40 3.93 -13.25 -14.84
CA ASP A 40 5.03 -13.77 -14.03
C ASP A 40 4.55 -14.22 -12.64
N ARG A 41 4.51 -15.54 -12.48
CA ARG A 41 4.08 -16.22 -11.25
C ARG A 41 4.97 -15.89 -10.05
N THR A 42 6.28 -15.75 -10.25
CA THR A 42 7.21 -15.46 -9.14
C THR A 42 6.98 -14.04 -8.64
N THR A 43 6.87 -13.09 -9.56
CA THR A 43 6.52 -11.69 -9.24
C THR A 43 5.13 -11.60 -8.60
N ALA A 44 4.13 -12.33 -9.11
CA ALA A 44 2.79 -12.36 -8.52
C ALA A 44 2.81 -12.85 -7.06
N GLN A 45 3.55 -13.92 -6.76
CA GLN A 45 3.67 -14.43 -5.40
C GLN A 45 4.39 -13.43 -4.48
N LEU A 46 5.44 -12.78 -4.96
CA LEU A 46 6.17 -11.77 -4.20
C LEU A 46 5.26 -10.59 -3.86
N LEU A 47 4.63 -9.98 -4.87
CA LEU A 47 3.76 -8.83 -4.66
C LEU A 47 2.52 -9.16 -3.82
N THR A 48 2.01 -10.39 -3.93
CA THR A 48 0.92 -10.85 -3.05
C THR A 48 1.39 -10.92 -1.59
N ALA A 49 2.61 -11.36 -1.33
CA ALA A 49 3.14 -11.41 0.03
C ALA A 49 3.22 -9.99 0.62
N GLU A 50 3.79 -9.06 -0.13
CA GLU A 50 3.88 -7.64 0.27
C GLU A 50 2.48 -7.03 0.47
N LEU A 51 1.55 -7.27 -0.46
CA LEU A 51 0.18 -6.75 -0.38
C LEU A 51 -0.55 -7.27 0.87
N VAL A 52 -0.51 -8.58 1.12
CA VAL A 52 -1.16 -9.20 2.29
C VAL A 52 -0.51 -8.73 3.58
N THR A 53 0.83 -8.61 3.61
CA THR A 53 1.54 -8.05 4.77
C THR A 53 1.11 -6.61 5.05
N ASN A 54 0.97 -5.77 4.01
CA ASN A 54 0.49 -4.41 4.16
C ASN A 54 -0.94 -4.37 4.70
N VAL A 55 -1.85 -5.19 4.15
CA VAL A 55 -3.24 -5.28 4.64
C VAL A 55 -3.27 -5.67 6.12
N LEU A 56 -2.53 -6.72 6.51
CA LEU A 56 -2.53 -7.19 7.89
C LEU A 56 -1.91 -6.19 8.89
N LYS A 57 -0.95 -5.37 8.45
CA LYS A 57 -0.31 -4.35 9.28
C LYS A 57 -1.17 -3.11 9.47
N HIS A 58 -1.84 -2.67 8.40
CA HIS A 58 -2.49 -1.36 8.35
C HIS A 58 -4.00 -1.41 8.55
N THR A 59 -4.59 -2.59 8.78
CA THR A 59 -6.02 -2.70 9.06
C THR A 59 -6.29 -3.36 10.39
N CYS A 60 -7.31 -2.87 11.09
CA CYS A 60 -7.72 -3.38 12.40
C CYS A 60 -9.04 -4.13 12.26
N GLY A 61 -9.04 -5.43 12.57
CA GLY A 61 -10.24 -6.26 12.46
C GLY A 61 -9.96 -7.71 12.85
N ALA A 62 -11.02 -8.47 13.16
CA ALA A 62 -10.94 -9.91 13.43
C ALA A 62 -11.44 -10.77 12.26
N ALA A 63 -12.04 -10.12 11.25
CA ALA A 63 -12.61 -10.82 10.11
C ALA A 63 -11.51 -11.39 9.18
N PRO A 64 -11.75 -12.56 8.56
CA PRO A 64 -10.89 -13.10 7.52
C PRO A 64 -10.72 -12.12 6.35
N ILE A 65 -9.55 -12.12 5.73
CA ILE A 65 -9.33 -11.39 4.47
C ILE A 65 -9.66 -12.28 3.27
N GLU A 66 -10.10 -11.71 2.16
CA GLU A 66 -10.41 -12.49 0.95
C GLU A 66 -9.41 -12.17 -0.16
N LEU A 67 -8.77 -13.21 -0.69
CA LEU A 67 -7.85 -13.10 -1.83
C LEU A 67 -8.60 -13.44 -3.12
N VAL A 68 -8.47 -12.56 -4.11
CA VAL A 68 -9.11 -12.67 -5.42
C VAL A 68 -8.05 -12.60 -6.50
N VAL A 69 -8.13 -13.51 -7.47
CA VAL A 69 -7.27 -13.52 -8.66
C VAL A 69 -8.17 -13.52 -9.89
N GLU A 70 -8.03 -12.50 -10.72
CA GLU A 70 -8.87 -12.26 -11.89
C GLU A 70 -8.02 -12.30 -13.17
N GLN A 71 -8.45 -13.09 -14.15
CA GLN A 71 -7.85 -13.13 -15.49
C GLN A 71 -8.31 -11.93 -16.30
N ARG A 72 -7.36 -11.14 -16.79
CA ARG A 72 -7.61 -10.00 -17.67
C ARG A 72 -7.07 -10.31 -19.05
N SER A 73 -7.61 -9.68 -20.08
CA SER A 73 -7.14 -9.82 -21.46
C SER A 73 -5.68 -9.39 -21.68
N ALA A 74 -5.11 -8.60 -20.76
CA ALA A 74 -3.73 -8.14 -20.79
C ALA A 74 -2.86 -8.68 -19.64
N GLY A 75 -3.34 -9.67 -18.87
CA GLY A 75 -2.59 -10.23 -17.75
C GLY A 75 -3.47 -10.74 -16.61
N CYS A 76 -3.09 -10.43 -15.37
CA CYS A 76 -3.90 -10.76 -14.20
C CYS A 76 -4.02 -9.59 -13.24
N ARG A 77 -5.08 -9.61 -12.44
CA ARG A 77 -5.29 -8.72 -11.29
C ARG A 77 -5.37 -9.57 -10.03
N ILE A 78 -4.66 -9.15 -8.99
CA ILE A 78 -4.74 -9.75 -7.65
C ILE A 78 -5.34 -8.69 -6.74
N GLU A 79 -6.37 -9.05 -5.99
CA GLU A 79 -7.00 -8.19 -4.98
C GLU A 79 -7.01 -8.88 -3.61
N VAL A 80 -6.81 -8.10 -2.55
CA VAL A 80 -7.06 -8.50 -1.17
C VAL A 80 -8.18 -7.62 -0.63
N HIS A 81 -9.28 -8.25 -0.24
CA HIS A 81 -10.43 -7.59 0.36
C HIS A 81 -10.30 -7.68 1.87
N ASP A 82 -10.57 -6.56 2.51
CA ASP A 82 -10.48 -6.38 3.95
C ASP A 82 -11.68 -5.55 4.41
N ASP A 83 -12.22 -5.85 5.58
CA ASP A 83 -13.45 -5.20 6.07
C ASP A 83 -13.22 -3.78 6.63
N ASP A 84 -11.96 -3.33 6.70
CA ASP A 84 -11.61 -1.98 7.14
C ASP A 84 -11.84 -0.97 5.99
N PRO A 85 -12.63 0.09 6.20
CA PRO A 85 -12.95 1.07 5.16
C PRO A 85 -11.82 2.08 4.87
N VAL A 86 -10.77 2.15 5.70
CA VAL A 86 -9.68 3.13 5.55
C VAL A 86 -8.85 2.82 4.31
N LEU A 87 -8.80 3.76 3.37
CA LEU A 87 -8.00 3.62 2.15
C LEU A 87 -6.50 3.76 2.47
N VAL A 88 -5.68 2.92 1.84
CA VAL A 88 -4.23 3.00 1.97
C VAL A 88 -3.73 4.14 1.07
N GLU A 89 -3.18 5.19 1.68
CA GLU A 89 -2.60 6.33 0.96
C GLU A 89 -1.42 5.88 0.07
N GLY A 90 -1.29 6.50 -1.10
CA GLY A 90 -0.19 6.24 -2.03
C GLY A 90 -0.36 5.03 -2.97
N LEU A 91 -1.39 4.20 -2.84
CA LEU A 91 -1.73 3.24 -3.90
C LEU A 91 -2.58 3.86 -5.01
N GLY A 92 -3.16 5.04 -4.78
CA GLY A 92 -4.20 5.64 -5.63
C GLY A 92 -3.75 6.25 -6.95
N ASP A 93 -2.50 6.70 -7.08
CA ASP A 93 -2.02 7.35 -8.30
C ASP A 93 -0.63 6.83 -8.69
N PRO A 94 -0.40 6.49 -9.98
CA PRO A 94 0.96 6.29 -10.47
C PRO A 94 1.72 7.59 -10.26
N LEU A 95 2.85 7.53 -9.54
CA LEU A 95 3.78 8.65 -9.49
C LEU A 95 4.10 9.03 -10.95
N PRO A 96 3.85 10.27 -11.40
CA PRO A 96 4.43 10.71 -12.65
C PRO A 96 5.94 10.51 -12.51
N LEU A 97 6.55 9.83 -13.48
CA LEU A 97 8.00 9.80 -13.59
C LEU A 97 8.44 11.26 -13.73
N GLY A 98 8.82 11.89 -12.62
CA GLY A 98 9.37 13.24 -12.62
C GLY A 98 10.64 13.22 -13.47
N ASP A 99 10.68 14.11 -14.46
CA ASP A 99 11.86 14.33 -15.29
C ASP A 99 13.04 14.72 -14.38
N PRO A 100 14.24 14.10 -14.51
CA PRO A 100 15.37 14.48 -13.69
C PRO A 100 15.96 15.77 -14.25
N GLY A 101 15.51 16.92 -13.74
CA GLY A 101 16.15 18.18 -14.07
C GLY A 101 15.38 19.39 -13.59
N ASP A 102 15.65 19.83 -12.36
CA ASP A 102 16.00 21.23 -12.12
C ASP A 102 16.76 21.34 -10.79
N GLY A 103 18.09 21.27 -10.89
CA GLY A 103 18.96 21.82 -9.86
C GLY A 103 19.17 23.28 -10.22
N GLY A 104 18.38 24.16 -9.63
CA GLY A 104 18.45 25.61 -9.82
C GLY A 104 18.67 26.32 -8.49
N ASP A 105 19.93 26.64 -8.23
CA ASP A 105 20.42 27.85 -7.55
C ASP A 105 19.64 28.39 -6.33
N GLU A 106 19.99 27.90 -5.13
CA GLU A 106 19.83 28.69 -3.90
C GLU A 106 21.13 29.46 -3.63
N ASP A 107 21.24 30.65 -4.23
CA ASP A 107 22.16 31.68 -3.74
C ASP A 107 21.42 32.99 -3.46
N ASP A 108 21.77 33.53 -2.31
CA ASP A 108 21.63 34.91 -1.87
C ASP A 108 20.23 35.43 -1.48
N ARG A 109 19.97 35.42 -0.16
CA ARG A 109 19.95 36.67 0.62
C ARG A 109 19.91 36.44 2.14
N ARG A 110 21.01 36.87 2.76
CA ARG A 110 21.13 37.21 4.18
C ARG A 110 19.98 38.09 4.67
N ALA A 111 19.34 37.69 5.77
CA ALA A 111 18.86 38.61 6.79
C ALA A 111 19.29 38.03 8.15
N GLY A 112 20.26 38.69 8.79
CA GLY A 112 20.72 38.32 10.12
C GLY A 112 19.66 38.61 11.18
N PRO A 113 19.77 37.99 12.36
CA PRO A 113 18.83 38.20 13.45
C PRO A 113 19.05 39.57 14.10
N ASP A 114 17.95 40.26 14.41
CA ASP A 114 17.97 41.50 15.19
C ASP A 114 18.17 41.13 16.68
N PRO A 115 19.29 41.52 17.33
CA PRO A 115 19.56 41.17 18.71
C PRO A 115 19.36 42.41 19.57
N ASP A 116 18.13 42.69 20.00
CA ASP A 116 17.83 43.51 21.19
C ASP A 116 16.30 43.70 21.33
N ALA A 117 15.63 42.77 22.02
CA ALA A 117 14.29 43.01 22.54
C ALA A 117 14.07 42.29 23.87
N TYR A 118 14.55 42.96 24.92
CA TYR A 118 14.05 43.01 26.29
C TYR A 118 14.08 41.73 27.16
N ALA A 119 14.87 41.86 28.23
CA ALA A 119 14.84 41.01 29.40
C ALA A 119 13.75 41.47 30.41
N ASP A 120 13.31 40.49 31.19
CA ASP A 120 12.96 40.52 32.63
C ASP A 120 11.62 41.14 33.08
N ASP A 121 10.73 40.31 33.66
CA ASP A 121 10.47 40.31 35.12
C ASP A 121 9.59 39.10 35.52
N SER A 122 9.87 38.59 36.71
CA SER A 122 9.26 37.46 37.40
C SER A 122 7.96 37.84 38.12
N ARG A 123 6.98 36.92 38.19
CA ARG A 123 6.42 36.36 39.45
C ARG A 123 5.14 35.53 39.24
N ALA A 124 5.05 34.52 40.09
CA ALA A 124 4.05 33.47 40.18
C ALA A 124 2.69 33.91 40.75
N THR A 125 1.63 33.20 40.34
CA THR A 125 0.48 32.70 41.12
C THR A 125 -0.12 31.55 40.30
N ASP A 126 -0.04 30.30 40.76
CA ASP A 126 -0.98 29.61 41.65
C ASP A 126 -2.29 29.16 40.98
N ASP A 127 -2.50 27.84 41.13
CA ASP A 127 -3.74 27.08 41.22
C ASP A 127 -4.56 26.64 39.97
N THR A 128 -4.89 25.33 40.05
CA THR A 128 -6.07 24.61 39.56
C THR A 128 -6.20 24.23 38.08
N ALA A 129 -6.00 22.94 37.79
CA ALA A 129 -7.09 21.98 37.50
C ALA A 129 -6.56 20.78 36.70
N ALA A 130 -6.80 19.58 37.22
CA ALA A 130 -6.58 18.32 36.54
C ALA A 130 -7.43 18.23 35.26
N ALA A 131 -6.76 18.07 34.13
CA ALA A 131 -7.25 17.36 32.97
C ALA A 131 -6.16 16.36 32.58
N ASP A 132 -6.31 15.12 33.02
CA ASP A 132 -5.49 14.00 32.57
C ASP A 132 -5.99 13.61 31.18
N ASP A 133 -5.66 14.44 30.20
CA ASP A 133 -5.69 14.05 28.80
C ASP A 133 -4.57 13.02 28.65
N THR A 134 -4.93 11.74 28.74
CA THR A 134 -4.05 10.63 28.35
C THR A 134 -3.78 10.77 26.85
N GLU A 135 -2.85 11.64 26.50
CA GLU A 135 -2.27 11.77 25.17
C GLU A 135 -1.56 10.45 24.90
N ALA A 136 -2.16 9.64 24.01
CA ALA A 136 -1.58 8.41 23.55
C ALA A 136 -0.14 8.70 23.09
N PRO A 137 0.87 7.90 23.51
CA PRO A 137 2.25 8.16 23.13
C PRO A 137 2.37 8.25 21.62
N ALA A 138 2.97 9.34 21.13
CA ALA A 138 3.24 9.54 19.72
C ALA A 138 3.91 8.27 19.13
N PRO A 139 3.46 7.80 17.95
CA PRO A 139 4.00 6.58 17.35
C PRO A 139 5.52 6.73 17.14
N ASP A 140 6.26 5.72 17.58
CA ASP A 140 7.72 5.64 17.45
C ASP A 140 8.13 5.86 15.97
N PRO A 141 8.99 6.85 15.66
CA PRO A 141 9.42 7.13 14.29
C PRO A 141 10.17 5.96 13.64
N ALA A 142 10.63 4.96 14.41
CA ALA A 142 11.21 3.74 13.88
C ALA A 142 10.19 2.84 13.12
N CYS A 143 8.88 3.03 13.32
CA CYS A 143 7.84 2.31 12.59
C CYS A 143 7.68 2.81 11.14
N ALA A 144 7.90 4.11 10.88
CA ALA A 144 7.69 4.71 9.56
C ALA A 144 8.70 4.26 8.50
N ASP A 145 9.93 3.90 8.91
CA ASP A 145 11.01 3.56 7.97
C ASP A 145 10.90 2.17 7.33
N ARG A 146 10.05 1.28 7.87
CA ARG A 146 9.84 -0.07 7.32
C ARG A 146 8.56 -0.23 6.50
N ASP A 147 7.67 0.76 6.52
CA ASP A 147 6.36 0.68 5.88
C ASP A 147 6.38 1.07 4.40
N GLY A 148 7.42 1.79 3.96
CA GLY A 148 7.56 2.18 2.55
C GLY A 148 8.06 1.09 1.59
N ARG A 149 8.78 0.06 2.07
CA ARG A 149 9.47 -0.90 1.18
C ARG A 149 8.51 -1.80 0.40
N GLY A 150 7.44 -2.27 1.04
CA GLY A 150 6.44 -3.13 0.39
C GLY A 150 5.68 -2.39 -0.71
N LEU A 151 5.34 -1.12 -0.48
CA LEU A 151 4.70 -0.26 -1.48
C LEU A 151 5.63 0.06 -2.65
N VAL A 152 6.93 0.28 -2.40
CA VAL A 152 7.93 0.48 -3.46
C VAL A 152 8.02 -0.76 -4.36
N LEU A 153 8.03 -1.98 -3.80
CA LEU A 153 8.03 -3.21 -4.57
C LEU A 153 6.78 -3.35 -5.45
N ILE A 154 5.60 -3.11 -4.86
CA ILE A 154 4.33 -3.17 -5.60
C ILE A 154 4.34 -2.15 -6.75
N ARG A 155 4.72 -0.90 -6.51
CA ARG A 155 4.77 0.14 -7.55
C ARG A 155 5.78 -0.17 -8.66
N SER A 156 6.92 -0.74 -8.30
CA SER A 156 8.02 -0.98 -9.26
C SER A 156 7.78 -2.17 -10.18
N LEU A 157 7.09 -3.21 -9.69
CA LEU A 157 6.94 -4.48 -10.40
C LEU A 157 5.52 -4.71 -10.96
N SER A 158 4.51 -3.98 -10.48
CA SER A 158 3.16 -4.05 -11.03
C SER A 158 2.98 -3.11 -12.21
N ALA A 159 2.07 -3.46 -13.13
CA ALA A 159 1.68 -2.55 -14.22
C ALA A 159 0.74 -1.43 -13.71
N ALA A 160 -0.08 -1.74 -12.72
CA ALA A 160 -0.91 -0.80 -12.00
C ALA A 160 -1.19 -1.35 -10.59
N SER A 161 -1.46 -0.46 -9.66
CA SER A 161 -1.93 -0.81 -8.31
C SER A 161 -2.92 0.23 -7.83
N GLY A 162 -3.69 -0.12 -6.79
CA GLY A 162 -4.75 0.76 -6.29
C GLY A 162 -5.46 0.24 -5.05
N CYS A 163 -6.28 1.10 -4.49
CA CYS A 163 -7.27 0.78 -3.48
C CYS A 163 -8.64 1.23 -3.97
N ARG A 164 -9.70 0.48 -3.63
CA ARG A 164 -11.08 0.86 -3.93
C ARG A 164 -12.00 0.48 -2.77
N PRO A 165 -13.01 1.30 -2.43
CA PRO A 165 -14.03 0.89 -1.48
C PRO A 165 -14.85 -0.29 -2.03
N THR A 166 -15.35 -1.13 -1.12
CA THR A 166 -16.28 -2.22 -1.41
C THR A 166 -17.45 -2.15 -0.42
N PRO A 167 -18.59 -2.80 -0.69
CA PRO A 167 -19.70 -2.85 0.28
C PRO A 167 -19.33 -3.46 1.63
N ARG A 168 -18.22 -4.20 1.72
CA ARG A 168 -17.75 -4.86 2.95
C ARG A 168 -16.57 -4.13 3.63
N GLY A 169 -15.95 -3.17 2.95
CA GLY A 169 -14.75 -2.47 3.44
C GLY A 169 -13.96 -1.91 2.27
N LYS A 170 -12.78 -2.47 1.99
CA LYS A 170 -11.94 -2.09 0.84
C LYS A 170 -11.39 -3.30 0.10
N ALA A 171 -10.92 -3.05 -1.12
CA ALA A 171 -10.09 -3.96 -1.88
C ALA A 171 -8.80 -3.23 -2.29
N VAL A 172 -7.66 -3.79 -1.90
CA VAL A 172 -6.33 -3.35 -2.33
C VAL A 172 -5.84 -4.29 -3.42
N TRP A 173 -5.28 -3.76 -4.51
CA TRP A 173 -5.03 -4.56 -5.70
C TRP A 173 -3.77 -4.14 -6.45
N PHE A 174 -3.25 -5.07 -7.25
CA PHE A 174 -2.25 -4.80 -8.28
C PHE A 174 -2.54 -5.62 -9.55
N THR A 175 -1.97 -5.20 -10.68
CA THR A 175 -2.02 -5.93 -11.95
C THR A 175 -0.63 -6.31 -12.42
N LEU A 176 -0.53 -7.46 -13.07
CA LEU A 176 0.68 -7.87 -13.78
C LEU A 176 0.36 -8.12 -15.25
N PRO A 177 1.21 -7.67 -16.18
CA PRO A 177 1.03 -7.95 -17.58
C PRO A 177 1.31 -9.43 -17.87
N GLU A 178 0.78 -9.94 -18.98
CA GLU A 178 1.25 -11.23 -19.51
C GLU A 178 2.76 -11.18 -19.79
N LEU A 179 3.48 -12.25 -19.45
CA LEU A 179 4.87 -12.38 -19.89
C LEU A 179 4.87 -12.49 -21.41
N ARG A 180 5.36 -11.45 -22.09
CA ARG A 180 5.68 -11.57 -23.50
C ARG A 180 6.86 -12.53 -23.64
N ARG A 181 6.61 -13.75 -24.08
CA ARG A 181 7.70 -14.63 -24.52
C ARG A 181 8.45 -13.92 -25.65
N PRO A 182 9.79 -13.78 -25.57
CA PRO A 182 10.54 -13.29 -26.71
C PRO A 182 10.29 -14.22 -27.89
N ARG A 183 9.92 -13.65 -29.05
CA ARG A 183 9.85 -14.39 -30.30
C ARG A 183 11.25 -14.94 -30.56
N ARG A 184 11.45 -16.25 -30.38
CA ARG A 184 12.67 -16.90 -30.86
C ARG A 184 12.70 -16.69 -32.38
N ARG A 185 13.66 -15.90 -32.83
CA ARG A 185 14.02 -15.78 -34.25
C ARG A 185 14.71 -17.06 -34.68
#